data_AF-A0A962NQC3-F1
#
_entry.id   AF-A0A962NQC3-F1
#
_cell.length_a   1.000
_cell.length_b   1.000
_cell.length_c   1.000
_cell.angle_alpha   90.00
_cell.angle_beta   90.00
_cell.angle_gamma   90.00
#
_symmetry.space_group_name_H-M   'P 1'
#
loop_
_entity.id
_entity.type
_entity.pdbx_description
1 polymer ?
#
loop_
_entity_poly.entity_id
_entity_poly.type
_entity_poly.pdbx_seq_one_letter_code
_entity_poly.pdbx_strand_id
1 'polypeptide(L)' 'MVLIETNVFTRRIKELMSDEEYKELQEALVKRPDMGVIIQGTGGLRKVR' A
#
# COMPACT_ATOMS: atom_id res chain seq x y z
N MET A 1 4.60 10.86 8.18
CA MET A 1 3.61 10.36 7.20
C MET A 1 2.72 9.36 7.91
N VAL A 2 1.41 9.40 7.65
CA VAL A 2 0.43 8.51 8.30
C VAL A 2 -0.14 7.57 7.24
N LEU A 3 -0.15 6.27 7.53
CA LEU A 3 -0.81 5.26 6.70
C LEU A 3 -2.17 4.96 7.31
N ILE A 4 -3.21 5.02 6.48
CA ILE A 4 -4.59 4.74 6.88
C ILE A 4 -5.04 3.53 6.08
N GLU A 5 -5.46 2.48 6.78
CA GLU A 5 -5.92 1.24 6.18
C GLU A 5 -7.45 1.22 6.10
N THR A 6 -7.97 0.60 5.05
CA THR A 6 -9.38 0.23 4.97
C THR A 6 -9.57 -1.16 5.57
N ASN A 7 -10.76 -1.45 6.10
CA ASN A 7 -11.07 -2.76 6.70
C ASN A 7 -10.83 -3.93 5.74
N VAL A 8 -11.05 -3.74 4.44
CA VAL A 8 -10.83 -4.79 3.43
C VAL A 8 -9.33 -5.03 3.23
N PHE A 9 -8.53 -3.95 3.18
CA PHE A 9 -7.07 -4.05 3.07
C PHE A 9 -6.46 -4.79 4.25
N THR A 10 -6.78 -4.38 5.49
CA THR A 10 -6.21 -5.00 6.70
C THR A 10 -6.51 -6.50 6.80
N ARG A 11 -7.68 -6.94 6.36
CA ARG A 11 -8.02 -8.38 6.33
C ARG A 11 -7.17 -9.13 5.33
N ARG A 12 -7.01 -8.58 4.12
CA ARG A 12 -6.28 -9.24 3.03
C ARG A 12 -4.77 -9.24 3.21
N ILE A 13 -4.19 -8.14 3.69
CA ILE A 13 -2.73 -8.04 3.81
C ILE A 13 -2.18 -9.08 4.78
N LYS A 14 -2.90 -9.36 5.88
CA LYS A 14 -2.56 -10.41 6.86
C LYS A 14 -2.60 -11.83 6.30
N GLU A 15 -3.36 -12.06 5.22
CA GLU A 15 -3.43 -13.36 4.53
C GLU A 15 -2.34 -13.48 3.45
N LEU A 16 -1.83 -12.36 2.95
CA LEU A 16 -0.98 -12.29 1.75
C LEU A 16 0.49 -12.02 2.06
N MET A 17 0.81 -11.51 3.25
CA MET A 17 2.12 -10.95 3.57
C MET A 17 2.41 -11.12 5.06
N SER A 18 3.67 -11.42 5.41
CA SER A 18 4.11 -11.41 6.82
C SER A 18 4.18 -9.99 7.37
N ASP A 19 4.25 -9.86 8.69
CA ASP A 19 4.38 -8.55 9.34
C ASP A 19 5.68 -7.83 8.93
N GLU A 20 6.78 -8.58 8.72
CA GLU A 20 8.05 -8.06 8.23
C GLU A 20 7.96 -7.53 6.80
N GLU A 21 7.41 -8.33 5.88
CA GLU A 21 7.20 -7.91 4.48
C GLU A 21 6.27 -6.70 4.42
N TYR A 22 5.23 -6.65 5.26
CA TYR A 22 4.33 -5.52 5.31
C TYR A 22 5.02 -4.26 5.80
N LYS A 23 5.88 -4.38 6.82
CA LYS A 23 6.71 -3.27 7.31
C LYS A 23 7.63 -2.72 6.21
N GLU A 24 8.27 -3.58 5.43
CA GLU A 24 9.10 -3.15 4.30
C GLU A 24 8.30 -2.37 3.27
N LEU A 25 7.09 -2.83 2.93
CA LEU A 25 6.19 -2.10 2.04
C LEU A 25 5.81 -0.73 2.61
N GLN A 26 5.47 -0.65 3.90
CA GLN A 26 5.16 0.62 4.56
C GLN A 26 6.33 1.61 4.50
N GLU A 27 7.54 1.15 4.79
CA GLU A 27 8.75 1.99 4.70
C GLU A 27 9.03 2.46 3.27
N ALA A 28 8.83 1.58 2.29
CA ALA A 28 8.99 1.93 0.88
C ALA A 28 7.99 3.02 0.44
N LEU A 29 6.73 2.91 0.87
CA LEU A 29 5.71 3.92 0.59
C LEU A 29 6.00 5.26 1.28
N VAL A 30 6.50 5.25 2.52
CA VAL A 30 6.90 6.47 3.24
C VAL A 30 8.05 7.19 2.54
N LYS A 31 9.03 6.43 2.04
CA LYS A 31 10.17 7.00 1.29
C LYS A 31 9.75 7.48 -0.09
N ARG A 32 8.79 6.81 -0.74
CA ARG A 32 8.34 7.11 -2.10
C ARG A 32 6.81 7.05 -2.24
N PRO A 33 6.10 8.14 -1.88
CA PRO A 33 4.63 8.18 -1.94
C PRO A 33 4.05 8.10 -3.36
N ASP A 34 4.84 8.44 -4.38
CA ASP A 34 4.48 8.34 -5.80
C ASP A 34 4.74 6.94 -6.40
N MET A 35 5.13 5.96 -5.57
CA MET A 35 5.37 4.59 -6.01
C MET A 35 4.11 3.96 -6.61
N GLY A 36 4.32 3.14 -7.64
CA GLY A 36 3.26 2.42 -8.35
C GLY A 36 2.69 3.19 -9.54
N VAL A 37 1.94 2.46 -10.37
CA VAL A 37 1.34 3.00 -11.59
C VAL A 37 0.01 3.68 -11.28
N ILE A 38 -0.25 4.84 -11.88
CA ILE A 38 -1.53 5.54 -11.74
C ILE A 38 -2.62 4.75 -12.46
N ILE A 39 -3.70 4.45 -11.74
CA ILE A 39 -4.89 3.83 -12.32
C ILE A 39 -5.77 4.95 -12.89
N GLN A 40 -5.89 5.01 -14.22
CA GLN A 40 -6.68 6.04 -14.90
C GLN A 40 -8.16 5.98 -14.49
N GLY A 41 -8.82 7.14 -14.43
CA GLY A 41 -10.24 7.25 -14.08
C GLY A 41 -10.57 7.10 -12.58
N THR A 42 -9.56 6.98 -11.71
CA THR A 42 -9.77 6.77 -10.25
C THR A 42 -9.52 8.01 -9.38
N GLY A 43 -9.17 9.14 -9.99
CA GLY A 43 -8.81 10.35 -9.25
C GLY A 43 -7.46 10.29 -8.54
N GLY A 44 -6.56 9.39 -8.95
CA GLY A 44 -5.17 9.36 -8.47
C GLY A 44 -4.76 8.13 -7.66
N LEU A 45 -5.54 7.05 -7.66
CA LEU A 45 -5.12 5.79 -7.05
C LEU A 45 -3.90 5.21 -7.78
N ARG A 46 -3.00 4.60 -7.00
CA ARG A 46 -1.78 3.96 -7.50
C ARG A 46 -1.76 2.47 -7.16
N LYS A 47 -1.21 1.66 -8.06
CA LYS A 47 -1.00 0.23 -7.85
C LYS A 47 0.50 -0.09 -7.75
N VAL A 48 0.91 -0.59 -6.59
CA VAL A 48 2.24 -1.17 -6.35
C VAL A 48 2.15 -2.67 -6.65
N ARG A 49 3.24 -3.27 -7.17
CA ARG A 49 3.30 -4.67 -7.55
C ARG A 49 3.77 -5.54 -6.41
#